data_AF-A0A5K1EWF0-F1
#
_entry.id   AF-A0A5K1EWF0-F1
#
_cell.length_a   1.000
_cell.length_b   1.000
_cell.length_c   1.000
_cell.angle_alpha   90.00
_cell.angle_beta   90.00
_cell.angle_gamma   90.00
#
_symmetry.space_group_name_H-M   'P 1'
#
loop_
_entity.id
_entity.type
_entity.pdbx_description
1 polymer ?
#
loop_
_entity_poly.entity_id
_entity_poly.type
_entity_poly.pdbx_seq_one_letter_code
_entity_poly.pdbx_strand_id
1 'polypeptide(L)' 'MTVTWTSGYDIIEAVPFVEWGLQGRAQMQSPAGTLTFSRSSMC' A
#
# COMPACT_ATOMS: atom_id res chain seq x y z
N MET A 1 -10.86 9.55 0.13
CA MET A 1 -10.20 9.06 -1.10
C MET A 1 -9.31 7.89 -0.70
N THR A 2 -9.21 6.85 -1.52
CA THR A 2 -8.35 5.68 -1.27
C THR A 2 -7.31 5.57 -2.37
N VAL A 3 -6.11 5.12 -2.02
CA VAL A 3 -5.02 4.86 -2.97
C VAL A 3 -4.79 3.35 -2.99
N THR A 4 -4.90 2.74 -4.17
CA THR A 4 -4.67 1.31 -4.37
C THR A 4 -3.63 1.15 -5.46
N TRP A 5 -2.61 0.35 -5.19
CA TRP A 5 -1.53 0.06 -6.13
C TRP A 5 -1.09 -1.40 -5.99
N THR A 6 -0.30 -1.87 -6.94
CA THR A 6 0.31 -3.20 -6.92
C THR A 6 1.82 -3.06 -6.73
N SER A 7 2.42 -3.98 -5.97
CA SER A 7 3.86 -4.05 -5.79
C SER A 7 4.30 -5.51 -5.69
N GLY A 8 5.59 -5.77 -5.81
CA GLY A 8 6.19 -7.09 -5.61
C GLY A 8 6.70 -7.33 -4.20
N TYR A 9 6.39 -6.46 -3.23
CA TYR A 9 6.87 -6.57 -1.85
C TYR A 9 5.78 -7.12 -0.93
N ASP A 10 6.08 -8.21 -0.22
CA ASP A 10 5.27 -8.71 0.89
C ASP A 10 5.43 -7.79 2.13
N ILE A 11 4.49 -7.85 3.07
CA ILE A 11 4.55 -7.11 4.34
C ILE A 11 5.75 -7.50 5.22
N ILE A 12 6.38 -8.66 4.95
CA ILE A 12 7.62 -9.09 5.61
C ILE A 12 8.85 -8.44 4.97
N GLU A 13 8.78 -8.08 3.69
CA GLU A 13 9.89 -7.49 2.93
C GLU A 13 9.92 -5.96 3.09
N ALA A 14 8.76 -5.32 3.16
CA ALA A 14 8.62 -3.88 3.32
C ALA A 14 7.34 -3.50 4.07
N VAL A 15 7.36 -2.35 4.76
CA VAL A 15 6.16 -1.77 5.39
C VAL A 15 5.50 -0.80 4.39
N PRO A 16 4.29 -1.10 3.89
CA PRO A 16 3.64 -0.26 2.90
C PRO A 16 2.97 0.97 3.56
N PHE A 17 3.15 2.13 2.95
CA PHE A 17 2.51 3.38 3.37
C PHE A 17 2.28 4.31 2.17
N VAL A 18 1.40 5.28 2.37
CA VAL A 18 1.20 6.41 1.45
C VAL A 18 1.68 7.67 2.15
N GLU A 19 2.59 8.40 1.51
CA GLU A 19 2.92 9.76 1.89
C GLU A 19 2.05 10.74 1.10
N TRP A 20 1.34 11.62 1.80
CA TRP A 20 0.40 12.55 1.17
C TRP A 20 0.20 13.81 2.01
N GLY A 21 -0.34 14.85 1.37
CA GLY A 21 -0.56 16.15 1.97
C GLY A 21 -0.80 17.20 0.91
N LEU A 22 -1.07 18.43 1.34
CA LEU A 22 -1.16 19.56 0.41
C LEU A 22 0.21 19.86 -0.16
N GLN A 23 0.27 20.18 -1.45
CA GLN A 23 1.51 20.59 -2.11
C GLN A 23 2.11 21.81 -1.40
N GLY A 24 3.42 21.77 -1.13
CA GLY A 24 4.14 22.83 -0.42
C GLY A 24 3.93 22.85 1.10
N ARG A 25 3.23 21.86 1.68
CA ARG A 25 3.12 21.65 3.13
C ARG A 25 3.82 20.38 3.58
N ALA A 26 3.93 20.20 4.90
CA ALA A 26 4.39 18.95 5.50
C ALA A 26 3.51 17.78 5.03
N GLN A 27 4.16 16.70 4.60
CA GLN A 27 3.50 15.48 4.21
C GLN A 27 3.30 14.57 5.42
N MET A 28 2.24 13.78 5.40
CA MET A 28 1.93 12.79 6.42
C MET A 28 2.00 11.40 5.81
N GLN A 29 2.45 10.43 6.61
CA GLN A 29 2.44 9.02 6.23
C GLN A 29 1.21 8.33 6.82
N SER A 30 0.56 7.49 6.02
CA SER A 30 -0.56 6.66 6.44
C SER A 30 -0.29 5.21 6.05
N PRO A 31 -0.53 4.23 6.94
CA PRO A 31 -0.25 2.83 6.65
C PRO A 31 -1.20 2.29 5.58
N ALA A 32 -0.76 1.27 4.84
CA ALA A 32 -1.59 0.59 3.86
C ALA A 32 -1.79 -0.90 4.18
N GLY A 33 -2.99 -1.41 3.89
CA GLY A 33 -3.26 -2.84 3.92
C GLY A 33 -2.76 -3.51 2.64
N THR A 34 -2.16 -4.69 2.77
CA THR A 34 -1.73 -5.51 1.63
C THR A 34 -2.68 -6.68 1.44
N LEU A 35 -3.14 -6.87 0.21
CA LEU A 35 -3.98 -8.00 -0.19
C LEU A 35 -3.31 -8.74 -1.34
N THR A 36 -3.33 -10.07 -1.28
CA THR A 36 -2.86 -10.95 -2.35
C THR A 36 -3.74 -12.20 -2.41
N PHE A 37 -3.65 -12.94 -3.50
CA PHE A 37 -4.29 -14.24 -3.67
C PHE A 37 -3.34 -15.17 -4.42
N SER A 38 -3.47 -16.47 -4.20
CA SER A 38 -2.67 -17.47 -4.89
C SER A 38 -3.50 -18.21 -5.93
N ARG A 39 -2.86 -19.03 -6.76
CA ARG A 39 -3.55 -19.86 -7.76
C ARG A 39 -4.64 -20.74 -7.14
N SER A 40 -4.45 -21.25 -5.93
CA SER A 40 -5.44 -22.09 -5.25
C SER A 40 -6.63 -21.32 -4.69
N SER A 41 -6.58 -19.98 -4.71
CA SER A 41 -7.73 -19.12 -4.38
C SER A 41 -8.71 -18.98 -5.55
N MET A 42 -8.35 -19.47 -6.75
CA MET A 42 -9.20 -19.43 -7.94
C MET A 42 -10.17 -20.62 -7.94
N CYS A 43 -11.34 -20.44 -8.57
CA CYS A 43 -12.40 -21.43 -8.67
C CYS A 43 -12.08 -22.60 -9.60
#